data_AF-A0A2E1WF65-F1
#
_entry.id   AF-A0A2E1WF65-F1
#
_cell.length_a   1.000
_cell.length_b   1.000
_cell.length_c   1.000
_cell.angle_alpha   90.00
_cell.angle_beta   90.00
_cell.angle_gamma   90.00
#
_symmetry.space_group_name_H-M   'P 1'
#
loop_
_entity.id
_entity.type
_entity.pdbx_description
1 polymer ?
#
loop_
_entity_poly.entity_id
_entity_poly.type
_entity_poly.pdbx_seq_one_letter_code
_entity_poly.pdbx_strand_id
1 'polypeptide(L)'
;MSSKYPEVQTITVRLLTDKPVRKTPYQVKGVLMRQFPDEEIVPMLNGSYRKQFLYPRVQVKILNEQIYIVGIGDGVKPIISITSKMDLLDFGNITFQILDSEIEEHEDRFQPISKLIRYRFATPWVALNQTTGHRYRFLNNVDRVNFLNKLLGQNIVFMAREMGMELEENIFTKVTLSSLFPTPVDENNWGAFDGEFRANFLLPNYLGIGNGITRGYGTVFGLFNPEIFSFNEGDLQELKDQTDKDDTVKGVKTESDLQEIDVNKVPRPKKSSEKTVAKSKRKPGRSKKVLSEEFEIEEDESMYETNISNQNVAPKHSKKRGKRKKEPKKSSDGEINFNSEEYHKKQHSL
;
A
#
# COMPACT_ATOMS: atom_id res chain seq x y z
N MET A 1 26.60 -5.05 17.49
CA MET A 1 25.54 -6.04 17.73
C MET A 1 24.95 -6.38 16.38
N SER A 2 25.10 -7.61 15.89
CA SER A 2 24.50 -8.00 14.60
C SER A 2 22.98 -7.97 14.77
N SER A 3 22.31 -7.17 13.94
CA SER A 3 20.85 -7.15 13.87
C SER A 3 20.33 -8.56 13.57
N LYS A 4 19.32 -9.00 14.33
CA LYS A 4 18.63 -10.29 14.15
C LYS A 4 17.97 -10.42 12.77
N TYR A 5 17.69 -9.29 12.12
CA TYR A 5 17.03 -9.21 10.82
C TYR A 5 17.98 -8.63 9.76
N PRO A 6 17.78 -8.97 8.47
CA PRO A 6 18.56 -8.37 7.40
C PRO A 6 18.41 -6.84 7.40
N GLU A 7 19.49 -6.14 7.10
CA GLU A 7 19.44 -4.70 6.84
C GLU A 7 18.67 -4.45 5.55
N VAL A 8 17.70 -3.53 5.60
CA VAL A 8 16.84 -3.21 4.46
C VAL A 8 17.07 -1.76 4.10
N GLN A 9 17.88 -1.58 3.05
CA GLN A 9 18.14 -0.27 2.48
C GLN A 9 16.86 0.34 1.92
N THR A 10 16.70 1.64 2.15
CA THR A 10 15.53 2.42 1.72
C THR A 10 16.01 3.76 1.21
N ILE A 11 15.32 4.30 0.21
CA ILE A 11 15.61 5.62 -0.34
C ILE A 11 14.30 6.35 -0.62
N THR A 12 14.25 7.63 -0.30
CA THR A 12 13.24 8.56 -0.79
C THR A 12 13.93 9.68 -1.55
N VAL A 13 13.53 9.89 -2.79
CA VAL A 13 13.96 11.02 -3.60
C VAL A 13 12.77 11.94 -3.83
N ARG A 14 12.89 13.19 -3.39
CA ARG A 14 11.94 14.27 -3.67
C ARG A 14 12.51 15.15 -4.77
N LEU A 15 11.83 15.22 -5.91
CA LEU A 15 12.23 16.05 -7.03
C LEU A 15 11.64 17.45 -6.89
N LEU A 16 12.51 18.45 -6.76
CA LEU A 16 12.13 19.86 -6.78
C LEU A 16 12.10 20.33 -8.22
N THR A 17 10.92 20.74 -8.68
CA THR A 17 10.69 21.13 -10.08
C THR A 17 10.40 22.62 -10.21
N ASP A 18 10.58 23.16 -11.41
CA ASP A 18 10.35 24.57 -11.73
C ASP A 18 8.89 25.04 -11.50
N LYS A 19 7.95 24.10 -11.43
CA LYS A 19 6.52 24.37 -11.25
C LYS A 19 5.79 23.19 -10.62
N PRO A 20 4.63 23.41 -9.98
CA PRO A 20 3.89 22.33 -9.31
C PRO A 20 3.43 21.23 -10.27
N VAL A 21 3.62 19.97 -9.86
CA VAL A 21 3.33 18.78 -10.66
C VAL A 21 1.89 18.31 -10.42
N ARG A 22 1.00 18.69 -11.33
CA ARG A 22 -0.39 18.21 -11.39
C ARG A 22 -0.54 17.05 -12.37
N LYS A 23 0.20 15.97 -12.11
CA LYS A 23 0.17 14.72 -12.90
C LYS A 23 -0.25 13.57 -12.00
N THR A 24 -0.39 12.37 -12.57
CA THR A 24 -0.60 11.14 -11.79
C THR A 24 0.70 10.36 -11.65
N PRO A 25 0.85 9.52 -10.60
CA PRO A 25 2.01 8.62 -10.50
C PRO A 25 2.19 7.74 -11.73
N TYR A 26 1.10 7.33 -12.38
CA TYR A 26 1.15 6.56 -13.62
C TYR A 26 1.79 7.35 -14.77
N GLN A 27 1.43 8.62 -14.92
CA GLN A 27 2.03 9.48 -15.93
C GLN A 27 3.53 9.66 -15.69
N VAL A 28 3.94 9.90 -14.43
CA VAL A 28 5.36 10.03 -14.06
C VAL A 28 6.11 8.74 -14.39
N LYS A 29 5.58 7.58 -14.00
CA LYS A 29 6.16 6.27 -14.38
C LYS A 29 6.33 6.12 -15.89
N GLY A 30 5.31 6.53 -16.66
CA GLY A 30 5.36 6.51 -18.12
C GLY A 30 6.49 7.37 -18.67
N VAL A 31 6.74 8.55 -18.10
CA VAL A 31 7.88 9.40 -18.45
C VAL A 31 9.20 8.71 -18.14
N LEU A 32 9.36 8.19 -16.92
CA LEU A 32 10.58 7.50 -16.49
C LEU A 32 10.91 6.32 -17.40
N MET A 33 9.92 5.50 -17.76
CA MET A 33 10.13 4.35 -18.64
C MET A 33 10.49 4.74 -20.08
N ARG A 34 10.03 5.90 -20.57
CA ARG A 34 10.38 6.39 -21.92
C ARG A 34 11.75 7.05 -21.97
N GLN A 35 12.11 7.81 -20.95
CA GLN A 35 13.38 8.53 -20.90
C GLN A 35 14.55 7.63 -20.52
N PHE A 36 14.29 6.57 -19.74
CA PHE A 36 15.30 5.65 -19.22
C PHE A 36 15.01 4.19 -19.59
N PRO A 37 14.82 3.84 -20.87
CA PRO A 37 14.34 2.52 -21.29
C PRO A 37 15.29 1.37 -20.90
N ASP A 38 16.60 1.66 -20.82
CA ASP A 38 17.64 0.67 -20.53
C ASP A 38 18.00 0.57 -19.04
N GLU A 39 17.36 1.36 -18.18
CA GLU A 39 17.65 1.37 -16.73
C GLU A 39 16.85 0.30 -15.98
N GLU A 40 17.47 -0.27 -14.94
CA GLU A 40 16.90 -1.36 -14.12
C GLU A 40 15.59 -0.98 -13.39
N ILE A 41 15.27 0.31 -13.31
CA ILE A 41 14.02 0.78 -12.72
C ILE A 41 12.80 0.37 -13.58
N VAL A 42 12.95 0.23 -14.90
CA VAL A 42 11.83 0.02 -15.82
C VAL A 42 11.09 -1.29 -15.54
N PRO A 43 11.75 -2.45 -15.40
CA PRO A 43 11.12 -3.69 -14.95
C PRO A 43 10.34 -3.60 -13.62
N MET A 44 10.76 -2.69 -12.73
CA MET A 44 10.11 -2.44 -11.43
C MET A 44 8.85 -1.57 -11.57
N LEU A 45 8.78 -0.72 -12.59
CA LEU A 45 7.66 0.20 -12.84
C LEU A 45 6.58 -0.38 -13.76
N ASN A 46 6.95 -1.17 -14.77
CA ASN A 46 6.01 -1.81 -15.70
C ASN A 46 5.40 -3.11 -15.14
N GLY A 47 5.97 -3.63 -14.05
CA GLY A 47 5.54 -4.84 -13.37
C GLY A 47 5.98 -6.14 -14.04
N SER A 48 7.03 -6.11 -14.85
CA SER A 48 7.75 -7.31 -15.31
C SER A 48 8.22 -8.18 -14.13
N TYR A 49 8.58 -7.54 -13.00
CA TYR A 49 8.99 -8.24 -11.78
C TYR A 49 7.85 -8.66 -10.85
N ARG A 50 6.57 -8.59 -11.26
CA ARG A 50 5.42 -9.01 -10.41
C ARG A 50 5.48 -10.47 -9.95
N LYS A 51 6.23 -11.34 -10.64
CA LYS A 51 6.44 -12.74 -10.22
C LYS A 51 7.54 -12.89 -9.18
N GLN A 52 8.47 -11.95 -9.13
CA GLN A 52 9.63 -11.96 -8.22
C GLN A 52 9.30 -11.20 -6.93
N PHE A 53 8.68 -10.03 -7.10
CA PHE A 53 8.27 -9.13 -6.03
C PHE A 53 6.76 -8.95 -6.03
N LEU A 54 6.16 -9.29 -4.90
CA LEU A 54 4.74 -9.03 -4.65
C LEU A 54 4.55 -7.62 -4.10
N TYR A 55 5.50 -7.17 -3.27
CA TYR A 55 5.56 -5.80 -2.82
C TYR A 55 6.42 -4.93 -3.77
N PRO A 56 5.91 -3.79 -4.28
CA PRO A 56 6.66 -2.98 -5.24
C PRO A 56 7.90 -2.36 -4.61
N ARG A 57 9.06 -2.69 -5.19
CA ARG A 57 10.39 -2.18 -4.77
C ARG A 57 10.59 -0.70 -5.06
N VAL A 58 9.90 -0.19 -6.09
CA VAL A 58 9.93 1.20 -6.50
C VAL A 58 8.50 1.72 -6.57
N GLN A 59 8.27 2.85 -5.92
CA GLN A 59 6.97 3.50 -5.82
C GLN A 59 7.12 4.94 -6.26
N VAL A 60 6.17 5.41 -7.06
CA VAL A 60 6.10 6.82 -7.43
C VAL A 60 4.87 7.40 -6.75
N LYS A 61 5.03 8.58 -6.17
CA LYS A 61 4.00 9.28 -5.43
C LYS A 61 4.01 10.75 -5.82
N ILE A 62 2.86 11.38 -5.73
CA ILE A 62 2.73 12.83 -5.92
C ILE A 62 2.09 13.36 -4.65
N LEU A 63 2.87 14.13 -3.89
CA LEU A 63 2.50 14.66 -2.59
C LEU A 63 2.79 16.15 -2.61
N ASN A 64 1.82 16.97 -2.22
CA ASN A 64 1.95 18.43 -2.23
C ASN A 64 2.48 18.98 -3.58
N GLU A 65 1.96 18.45 -4.69
CA GLU A 65 2.36 18.81 -6.06
C GLU A 65 3.86 18.56 -6.37
N GLN A 66 4.53 17.70 -5.61
CA GLN A 66 5.92 17.29 -5.83
C GLN A 66 6.00 15.78 -6.13
N ILE A 67 7.02 15.38 -6.90
CA ILE A 67 7.24 13.97 -7.23
C ILE A 67 8.14 13.36 -6.17
N TYR A 68 7.70 12.22 -5.64
CA TYR A 68 8.46 11.38 -4.74
C TYR A 68 8.70 10.02 -5.41
N ILE A 69 9.94 9.57 -5.42
CA ILE A 69 10.34 8.24 -5.85
C ILE A 69 10.89 7.51 -4.61
N VAL A 70 10.20 6.46 -4.20
CA VAL A 70 10.49 5.72 -2.97
C VAL A 70 10.94 4.31 -3.32
N GLY A 71 12.10 3.93 -2.82
CA GLY A 71 12.74 2.63 -3.03
C GLY A 71 12.94 1.86 -1.75
N ILE A 72 12.86 0.53 -1.84
CA ILE A 72 13.17 -0.39 -0.75
C ILE A 72 13.85 -1.65 -1.27
N GLY A 73 14.88 -2.10 -0.55
CA GLY A 73 15.74 -3.22 -0.94
C GLY A 73 16.28 -3.03 -2.35
N ASP A 74 15.98 -3.98 -3.25
CA ASP A 74 16.42 -3.95 -4.65
C ASP A 74 16.04 -2.68 -5.42
N GLY A 75 15.03 -1.94 -4.97
CA GLY A 75 14.60 -0.69 -5.61
C GLY A 75 15.51 0.52 -5.38
N VAL A 76 16.46 0.44 -4.43
CA VAL A 76 17.32 1.58 -4.07
C VAL A 76 18.30 1.92 -5.18
N LYS A 77 19.12 0.95 -5.61
CA LYS A 77 20.16 1.17 -6.64
C LYS A 77 19.60 1.72 -7.96
N PRO A 78 18.49 1.21 -8.51
CA PRO A 78 17.89 1.76 -9.71
C PRO A 78 17.46 3.23 -9.57
N ILE A 79 16.97 3.66 -8.40
CA ILE A 79 16.58 5.05 -8.16
C ILE A 79 17.81 5.96 -8.13
N ILE A 80 18.89 5.55 -7.46
CA ILE A 80 20.15 6.31 -7.43
C ILE A 80 20.69 6.50 -8.86
N SER A 81 20.70 5.43 -9.67
CA SER A 81 21.18 5.47 -11.06
C SER A 81 20.49 6.55 -11.89
N ILE A 82 19.17 6.64 -11.80
CA ILE A 82 18.40 7.57 -12.64
C ILE A 82 18.34 8.98 -12.08
N THR A 83 18.41 9.15 -10.75
CA THR A 83 18.29 10.47 -10.12
C THR A 83 19.44 11.38 -10.55
N SER A 84 20.65 10.83 -10.69
CA SER A 84 21.82 11.56 -11.20
C SER A 84 21.75 11.95 -12.69
N LYS A 85 20.81 11.37 -13.46
CA LYS A 85 20.64 11.58 -14.90
C LYS A 85 19.40 12.42 -15.24
N MET A 86 18.69 12.88 -14.21
CA MET A 86 17.37 13.51 -14.34
C MET A 86 17.47 15.03 -14.32
N ASP A 87 17.46 15.64 -15.51
CA ASP A 87 17.41 17.10 -15.63
C ASP A 87 16.01 17.63 -15.98
N LEU A 88 15.21 16.82 -16.70
CA LEU A 88 13.92 17.24 -17.23
C LEU A 88 12.96 16.06 -17.35
N LEU A 89 11.70 16.26 -16.99
CA LEU A 89 10.61 15.30 -17.16
C LEU A 89 9.66 15.76 -18.26
N ASP A 90 9.65 15.03 -19.38
CA ASP A 90 8.82 15.35 -20.54
C ASP A 90 7.53 14.52 -20.62
N PHE A 91 6.40 15.17 -20.35
CA PHE A 91 5.05 14.59 -20.47
C PHE A 91 4.43 14.80 -21.86
N GLY A 92 5.18 15.32 -22.82
CA GLY A 92 4.79 15.63 -24.20
C GLY A 92 4.05 16.96 -24.33
N ASN A 93 3.05 17.20 -23.49
CA ASN A 93 2.30 18.46 -23.47
C ASN A 93 2.88 19.52 -22.53
N ILE A 94 3.76 19.09 -21.61
CA ILE A 94 4.43 19.94 -20.63
C ILE A 94 5.74 19.27 -20.22
N THR A 95 6.77 20.07 -20.02
CA THR A 95 8.06 19.65 -19.49
C THR A 95 8.26 20.25 -18.11
N PHE A 96 8.85 19.51 -17.18
CA PHE A 96 9.25 20.00 -15.87
C PHE A 96 10.76 19.96 -15.77
N GLN A 97 11.39 21.09 -15.46
CA GLN A 97 12.82 21.12 -15.17
C GLN A 97 13.02 20.70 -13.72
N ILE A 98 13.97 19.81 -13.48
CA ILE A 98 14.37 19.43 -12.13
C ILE A 98 15.43 20.44 -11.70
N LEU A 99 15.11 21.23 -10.68
CA LEU A 99 15.98 22.26 -10.14
C LEU A 99 16.95 21.67 -9.11
N ASP A 100 16.45 20.73 -8.31
CA ASP A 100 17.20 20.07 -7.25
C ASP A 100 16.51 18.75 -6.86
N SER A 101 17.20 17.89 -6.12
CA SER A 101 16.68 16.62 -5.61
C SER A 101 17.11 16.42 -4.16
N GLU A 102 16.15 16.22 -3.28
CA GLU A 102 16.44 15.84 -1.89
C GLU A 102 16.38 14.33 -1.76
N ILE A 103 17.44 13.75 -1.17
CA ILE A 103 17.62 12.31 -1.06
C ILE A 103 17.73 11.95 0.43
N GLU A 104 16.83 11.09 0.88
CA GLU A 104 16.86 10.47 2.21
C GLU A 104 17.15 8.98 2.04
N GLU A 105 18.34 8.53 2.43
CA GLU A 105 18.76 7.12 2.35
C GLU A 105 19.01 6.57 3.75
N HIS A 106 18.48 5.38 4.02
CA HIS A 106 18.62 4.73 5.32
C HIS A 106 18.72 3.21 5.20
N GLU A 107 19.50 2.59 6.09
CA GLU A 107 19.67 1.13 6.16
C GLU A 107 18.96 0.51 7.39
N ASP A 108 18.56 1.33 8.37
CA ASP A 108 18.05 0.92 9.67
C ASP A 108 16.56 1.29 9.91
N ARG A 109 15.87 1.84 8.90
CA ARG A 109 14.52 2.41 9.04
C ARG A 109 13.37 1.44 8.72
N PHE A 110 13.66 0.16 8.54
CA PHE A 110 12.65 -0.88 8.28
C PHE A 110 12.89 -2.10 9.18
N GLN A 111 12.29 -2.14 10.37
CA GLN A 111 12.51 -3.20 11.36
C GLN A 111 11.45 -3.21 12.48
N PRO A 112 11.19 -4.34 13.15
CA PRO A 112 10.37 -4.35 14.36
C PRO A 112 11.03 -3.57 15.51
N ILE A 113 10.22 -3.02 16.40
CA ILE A 113 10.67 -2.21 17.53
C ILE A 113 9.83 -2.53 18.77
N SER A 114 10.37 -2.26 19.96
CA SER A 114 9.67 -2.54 21.23
C SER A 114 8.59 -1.52 21.59
N LYS A 115 8.58 -0.34 20.94
CA LYS A 115 7.65 0.77 21.23
C LYS A 115 6.64 0.95 20.09
N LEU A 116 5.44 1.42 20.42
CA LEU A 116 4.45 1.81 19.41
C LEU A 116 4.79 3.18 18.82
N ILE A 117 5.11 3.23 17.53
CA ILE A 117 5.30 4.47 16.78
C ILE A 117 3.98 4.88 16.13
N ARG A 118 3.72 6.19 16.10
CA ARG A 118 2.57 6.80 15.44
C ARG A 118 2.90 7.19 14.00
N TYR A 119 2.00 6.82 13.10
CA TYR A 119 2.05 7.13 11.67
C TYR A 119 0.76 7.80 11.23
N ARG A 120 0.85 8.62 10.19
CA ARG A 120 -0.29 9.15 9.45
C ARG A 120 -0.30 8.62 8.03
N PHE A 121 -1.49 8.39 7.49
CA PHE A 121 -1.67 8.21 6.05
C PHE A 121 -1.61 9.56 5.35
N ALA A 122 -0.53 9.79 4.60
CA ALA A 122 -0.36 10.97 3.74
C ALA A 122 -1.25 10.90 2.48
N THR A 123 -1.62 9.68 2.07
CA THR A 123 -2.66 9.44 1.04
C THR A 123 -3.62 8.36 1.52
N PRO A 124 -4.88 8.33 1.03
CA PRO A 124 -5.89 7.40 1.53
C PRO A 124 -5.42 5.96 1.52
N TRP A 125 -5.58 5.26 2.64
CA TRP A 125 -5.24 3.85 2.79
C TRP A 125 -6.36 2.99 2.20
N VAL A 126 -6.08 2.36 1.06
CA VAL A 126 -7.02 1.44 0.41
C VAL A 126 -6.95 0.08 1.08
N ALA A 127 -7.68 -0.06 2.18
CA ALA A 127 -7.76 -1.29 2.94
C ALA A 127 -8.67 -2.33 2.28
N LEU A 128 -9.74 -1.90 1.61
CA LEU A 128 -10.80 -2.81 1.16
C LEU A 128 -10.82 -2.95 -0.36
N ASN A 129 -10.64 -4.18 -0.85
CA ASN A 129 -10.93 -4.55 -2.23
C ASN A 129 -12.42 -4.91 -2.36
N GLN A 130 -12.87 -5.38 -3.53
CA GLN A 130 -14.27 -5.73 -3.75
C GLN A 130 -14.75 -6.81 -2.75
N THR A 131 -13.98 -7.89 -2.60
CA THR A 131 -14.28 -9.03 -1.74
C THR A 131 -14.31 -8.65 -0.26
N THR A 132 -13.25 -7.99 0.23
CA THR A 132 -13.16 -7.58 1.65
C THR A 132 -14.14 -6.45 1.97
N GLY A 133 -14.41 -5.55 1.01
CA GLY A 133 -15.41 -4.49 1.15
C GLY A 133 -16.83 -5.02 1.31
N HIS A 134 -17.18 -6.12 0.64
CA HIS A 134 -18.47 -6.78 0.86
C HIS A 134 -18.61 -7.31 2.28
N ARG A 135 -17.61 -8.03 2.79
CA ARG A 135 -17.62 -8.55 4.18
C ARG A 135 -17.69 -7.41 5.20
N TYR A 136 -16.84 -6.40 5.02
CA TYR A 136 -16.70 -5.26 5.93
C TYR A 136 -18.02 -4.49 6.14
N ARG A 137 -18.84 -4.37 5.09
CA ARG A 137 -20.12 -3.66 5.14
C ARG A 137 -21.08 -4.23 6.20
N PHE A 138 -21.04 -5.54 6.43
CA PHE A 138 -21.94 -6.23 7.36
C PHE A 138 -21.42 -6.28 8.81
N LEU A 139 -20.21 -5.80 9.07
CA LEU A 139 -19.64 -5.73 10.41
C LEU A 139 -20.21 -4.56 11.22
N ASN A 140 -20.32 -4.73 12.54
CA ASN A 140 -20.58 -3.63 13.47
C ASN A 140 -19.31 -2.78 13.67
N ASN A 141 -19.42 -1.64 14.36
CA ASN A 141 -18.27 -0.72 14.51
C ASN A 141 -17.08 -1.32 15.28
N VAL A 142 -17.33 -2.17 16.29
CA VAL A 142 -16.26 -2.82 17.06
C VAL A 142 -15.51 -3.80 16.17
N ASP A 143 -16.24 -4.66 15.45
CA ASP A 143 -15.66 -5.65 14.53
C ASP A 143 -14.96 -4.98 13.34
N ARG A 144 -15.45 -3.82 12.89
CA ARG A 144 -14.79 -3.02 11.85
C ARG A 144 -13.41 -2.53 12.28
N VAL A 145 -13.28 -2.04 13.52
CA VAL A 145 -11.99 -1.60 14.05
C VAL A 145 -11.03 -2.79 14.16
N ASN A 146 -11.50 -3.91 14.73
CA ASN A 146 -10.70 -5.13 14.85
C ASN A 146 -10.25 -5.67 13.50
N PHE A 147 -11.16 -5.68 12.51
CA PHE A 147 -10.86 -6.09 11.15
C PHE A 147 -9.76 -5.23 10.52
N LEU A 148 -9.86 -3.89 10.65
CA LEU A 148 -8.87 -2.98 10.07
C LEU A 148 -7.52 -3.06 10.79
N ASN A 149 -7.50 -3.19 12.11
CA ASN A 149 -6.26 -3.42 12.86
C ASN A 149 -5.58 -4.71 12.37
N LYS A 150 -6.31 -5.83 12.35
CA LYS A 150 -5.80 -7.12 11.88
C LYS A 150 -5.24 -7.00 10.45
N LEU A 151 -5.99 -6.39 9.54
CA LEU A 151 -5.56 -6.19 8.17
C LEU A 151 -4.30 -5.31 8.07
N LEU A 152 -4.20 -4.26 8.88
CA LEU A 152 -3.04 -3.39 8.88
C LEU A 152 -1.78 -4.15 9.28
N GLY A 153 -1.79 -4.91 10.37
CA GLY A 153 -0.58 -5.66 10.73
C GLY A 153 -0.33 -6.86 9.85
N GLN A 154 -1.35 -7.47 9.23
CA GLN A 154 -1.13 -8.41 8.12
C GLN A 154 -0.36 -7.76 6.96
N ASN A 155 -0.68 -6.51 6.59
CA ASN A 155 0.06 -5.78 5.57
C ASN A 155 1.51 -5.51 6.01
N ILE A 156 1.76 -5.17 7.28
CA ILE A 156 3.12 -4.96 7.82
C ILE A 156 3.92 -6.26 7.77
N VAL A 157 3.36 -7.37 8.27
CA VAL A 157 3.99 -8.69 8.24
C VAL A 157 4.27 -9.13 6.80
N PHE A 158 3.35 -8.85 5.88
CA PHE A 158 3.54 -9.09 4.45
C PHE A 158 4.77 -8.34 3.90
N MET A 159 4.88 -7.04 4.18
CA MET A 159 6.04 -6.25 3.76
C MET A 159 7.34 -6.80 4.35
N ALA A 160 7.35 -7.12 5.65
CA ALA A 160 8.52 -7.68 6.33
C ALA A 160 9.00 -8.99 5.67
N ARG A 161 8.09 -9.92 5.40
CA ARG A 161 8.38 -11.18 4.69
C ARG A 161 8.90 -10.95 3.28
N GLU A 162 8.34 -9.98 2.55
CA GLU A 162 8.85 -9.62 1.23
C GLU A 162 10.28 -9.07 1.28
N MET A 163 10.69 -8.46 2.41
CA MET A 163 12.08 -8.05 2.64
C MET A 163 12.97 -9.17 3.20
N GLY A 164 12.48 -10.40 3.29
CA GLY A 164 13.24 -11.53 3.83
C GLY A 164 13.32 -11.56 5.37
N MET A 165 12.46 -10.79 6.07
CA MET A 165 12.36 -10.84 7.53
C MET A 165 11.33 -11.87 7.96
N GLU A 166 11.77 -12.86 8.74
CA GLU A 166 10.88 -13.78 9.46
C GLU A 166 10.72 -13.27 10.89
N LEU A 167 9.65 -12.51 11.13
CA LEU A 167 9.38 -11.90 12.43
C LEU A 167 9.07 -12.97 13.48
N GLU A 168 9.76 -12.93 14.62
CA GLU A 168 9.51 -13.83 15.75
C GLU A 168 8.52 -13.25 16.75
N GLU A 169 8.44 -11.93 16.82
CA GLU A 169 7.58 -11.19 17.74
C GLU A 169 6.29 -10.75 17.06
N ASN A 170 5.23 -10.64 17.86
CA ASN A 170 3.92 -10.22 17.37
C ASN A 170 3.91 -8.74 16.98
N ILE A 171 3.09 -8.43 15.97
CA ILE A 171 2.88 -7.05 15.53
C ILE A 171 1.62 -6.52 16.22
N PHE A 172 1.76 -5.44 16.95
CA PHE A 172 0.67 -4.71 17.58
C PHE A 172 0.28 -3.55 16.68
N THR A 173 -1.02 -3.42 16.40
CA THR A 173 -1.54 -2.31 15.60
C THR A 173 -2.76 -1.67 16.23
N LYS A 174 -2.89 -0.35 16.04
CA LYS A 174 -4.07 0.42 16.40
C LYS A 174 -4.34 1.53 15.40
N VAL A 175 -5.41 1.40 14.64
CA VAL A 175 -5.90 2.40 13.70
C VAL A 175 -6.69 3.48 14.45
N THR A 176 -6.57 4.71 13.98
CA THR A 176 -7.33 5.88 14.43
C THR A 176 -7.76 6.63 13.18
N LEU A 177 -8.89 6.21 12.62
CA LEU A 177 -9.40 6.68 11.33
C LEU A 177 -10.39 7.81 11.52
N SER A 178 -10.46 8.72 10.55
CA SER A 178 -11.44 9.82 10.55
C SER A 178 -12.88 9.32 10.42
N SER A 179 -13.07 8.15 9.80
CA SER A 179 -14.36 7.50 9.61
C SER A 179 -14.18 5.98 9.52
N LEU A 180 -15.14 5.21 10.02
CA LEU A 180 -15.24 3.75 9.80
C LEU A 180 -16.01 3.41 8.51
N PHE A 181 -16.48 4.41 7.79
CA PHE A 181 -17.13 4.24 6.50
C PHE A 181 -16.12 4.57 5.40
N PRO A 182 -15.76 3.58 4.55
CA PRO A 182 -14.76 3.77 3.52
C PRO A 182 -15.26 4.73 2.44
N THR A 183 -14.37 5.59 1.96
CA THR A 183 -14.60 6.36 0.74
C THR A 183 -14.28 5.49 -0.47
N PRO A 184 -15.20 5.35 -1.45
CA PRO A 184 -14.88 4.64 -2.68
C PRO A 184 -13.81 5.42 -3.46
N VAL A 185 -12.77 4.74 -3.88
CA VAL A 185 -11.74 5.29 -4.76
C VAL A 185 -11.62 4.47 -6.02
N ASP A 186 -11.16 5.14 -7.07
CA ASP A 186 -10.89 4.55 -8.38
C ASP A 186 -12.14 3.94 -9.05
N GLU A 187 -12.01 3.45 -10.28
CA GLU A 187 -13.12 2.85 -11.03
C GLU A 187 -13.65 1.55 -10.39
N ASN A 188 -12.80 0.89 -9.59
CA ASN A 188 -13.13 -0.36 -8.90
C ASN A 188 -13.94 -0.18 -7.62
N ASN A 189 -14.21 1.06 -7.19
CA ASN A 189 -14.87 1.40 -5.93
C ASN A 189 -14.22 0.72 -4.72
N TRP A 190 -12.88 0.71 -4.67
CA TRP A 190 -12.17 0.19 -3.50
C TRP A 190 -12.43 1.09 -2.29
N GLY A 191 -12.49 0.49 -1.11
CA GLY A 191 -12.74 1.22 0.12
C GLY A 191 -11.45 1.76 0.71
N ALA A 192 -11.32 3.10 0.75
CA ALA A 192 -10.20 3.81 1.32
C ALA A 192 -10.55 4.49 2.64
N PHE A 193 -9.53 4.69 3.47
CA PHE A 193 -9.65 5.36 4.76
C PHE A 193 -8.53 6.37 4.95
N ASP A 194 -8.88 7.50 5.57
CA ASP A 194 -7.94 8.51 6.03
C ASP A 194 -7.78 8.44 7.55
N GLY A 195 -6.61 8.83 8.03
CA GLY A 195 -6.32 8.92 9.46
C GLY A 195 -4.92 8.47 9.80
N GLU A 196 -4.79 7.84 10.94
CA GLU A 196 -3.52 7.50 11.57
C GLU A 196 -3.53 6.07 12.09
N PHE A 197 -2.35 5.58 12.43
CA PHE A 197 -2.22 4.32 13.14
C PHE A 197 -1.00 4.32 14.05
N ARG A 198 -0.96 3.35 14.95
CA ARG A 198 0.22 3.01 15.74
C ARG A 198 0.63 1.58 15.46
N ALA A 199 1.94 1.34 15.35
CA ALA A 199 2.49 0.00 15.20
C ALA A 199 3.85 -0.12 15.89
N ASN A 200 4.20 -1.33 16.34
CA ASN A 200 5.52 -1.66 16.87
C ASN A 200 6.49 -2.08 15.75
N PHE A 201 6.44 -1.34 14.64
CA PHE A 201 7.28 -1.56 13.47
C PHE A 201 7.72 -0.22 12.90
N LEU A 202 9.02 -0.06 12.71
CA LEU A 202 9.61 1.12 12.09
C LEU A 202 9.43 1.01 10.57
N LEU A 203 8.65 1.93 10.02
CA LEU A 203 8.45 2.10 8.57
C LEU A 203 9.12 3.40 8.11
N PRO A 204 9.84 3.37 6.97
CA PRO A 204 10.36 4.57 6.33
C PRO A 204 9.23 5.50 5.90
N ASN A 205 9.53 6.81 5.86
CA ASN A 205 8.59 7.79 5.35
C ASN A 205 8.25 7.51 3.88
N TYR A 206 7.01 7.82 3.53
CA TYR A 206 6.45 7.68 2.20
C TYR A 206 6.42 6.26 1.64
N LEU A 207 6.53 5.23 2.48
CA LEU A 207 6.27 3.86 2.04
C LEU A 207 4.75 3.65 1.84
N GLY A 208 4.33 2.85 0.85
CA GLY A 208 2.91 2.56 0.60
C GLY A 208 2.43 1.26 1.24
N ILE A 209 1.27 1.28 1.91
CA ILE A 209 0.66 0.09 2.52
C ILE A 209 -0.76 -0.15 2.03
N GLY A 210 -1.19 -1.42 1.93
CA GLY A 210 -2.53 -1.81 1.46
C GLY A 210 -2.61 -1.99 -0.06
N ASN A 211 -3.78 -1.74 -0.64
CA ASN A 211 -3.99 -1.90 -2.09
C ASN A 211 -3.63 -0.63 -2.87
N GLY A 212 -3.35 -0.79 -4.17
CA GLY A 212 -3.10 0.35 -5.05
C GLY A 212 -1.81 1.14 -4.74
N ILE A 213 -0.84 0.52 -4.06
CA ILE A 213 0.45 1.13 -3.69
C ILE A 213 1.15 1.78 -4.90
N THR A 214 1.12 1.09 -6.04
CA THR A 214 1.69 1.53 -7.32
C THR A 214 1.02 2.79 -7.88
N ARG A 215 -0.19 3.13 -7.42
CA ARG A 215 -0.93 4.35 -7.78
C ARG A 215 -0.73 5.48 -6.77
N GLY A 216 0.08 5.26 -5.74
CA GLY A 216 0.39 6.25 -4.70
C GLY A 216 -0.54 6.20 -3.49
N TYR A 217 -1.44 5.22 -3.37
CA TYR A 217 -2.30 5.05 -2.20
C TYR A 217 -1.54 4.52 -0.97
N GLY A 218 -2.15 4.71 0.20
CA GLY A 218 -1.67 4.22 1.49
C GLY A 218 -0.26 4.68 1.85
N THR A 219 0.13 5.86 1.40
CA THR A 219 1.45 6.42 1.73
C THR A 219 1.50 6.75 3.21
N VAL A 220 2.48 6.22 3.93
CA VAL A 220 2.64 6.46 5.37
C VAL A 220 3.69 7.53 5.64
N PHE A 221 3.51 8.28 6.72
CA PHE A 221 4.47 9.26 7.21
C PHE A 221 4.58 9.13 8.73
N GLY A 222 5.81 9.02 9.24
CA GLY A 222 6.09 8.91 10.67
C GLY A 222 5.85 10.23 11.39
N LEU A 223 5.08 10.20 12.48
CA LEU A 223 4.87 11.37 13.35
C LEU A 223 5.79 11.34 14.58
N PHE A 224 7.03 10.89 14.39
CA PHE A 224 8.03 10.80 15.44
C PHE A 224 9.21 11.71 15.14
N ASN A 225 9.87 12.21 16.18
CA ASN A 225 11.10 12.97 16.02
C ASN A 225 12.26 11.99 15.73
N PRO A 226 12.94 12.09 14.57
CA PRO A 226 14.04 11.18 14.22
C PRO A 226 15.16 11.16 15.27
N GLU A 227 15.40 12.30 15.92
CA GLU A 227 16.41 12.50 16.98
C GLU A 227 16.12 11.69 18.26
N ILE A 228 14.89 11.18 18.46
CA ILE A 228 14.58 10.31 19.61
C ILE A 228 15.13 8.88 19.40
N PHE A 229 15.52 8.54 18.18
CA PHE A 229 16.04 7.23 17.82
C PHE A 229 17.54 7.23 17.52
N SER A 230 18.27 8.32 17.83
CA SER A 230 19.70 8.16 18.12
C SER A 230 19.80 7.26 19.34
N PHE A 231 20.29 6.03 19.14
CA PHE A 231 20.47 5.07 20.23
C PHE A 231 21.64 5.52 21.13
N ASN A 232 21.47 6.61 21.87
CA ASN A 232 22.29 6.94 23.01
C ASN A 232 21.50 6.52 24.27
N GLU A 233 22.11 5.66 25.07
CA GLU A 233 21.56 5.13 26.31
C GLU A 233 21.16 6.25 27.31
N GLY A 234 21.74 7.44 27.15
CA GLY A 234 21.41 8.65 27.91
C GLY A 234 20.05 9.29 27.57
N ASP A 235 19.59 9.20 26.32
CA ASP A 235 18.33 9.84 25.89
C ASP A 235 17.10 9.10 26.44
N LEU A 236 17.27 7.81 26.77
CA LEU A 236 16.28 7.00 27.50
C LEU A 236 16.07 7.51 28.94
N GLN A 237 17.07 8.15 29.52
CA GLN A 237 17.03 8.67 30.88
C GLN A 237 16.34 10.04 30.90
N GLU A 238 16.64 10.93 29.94
CA GLU A 238 16.00 12.24 29.82
C GLU A 238 14.49 12.14 29.50
N LEU A 239 14.08 11.14 28.70
CA LEU A 239 12.67 10.90 28.43
C LEU A 239 11.90 10.35 29.65
N LYS A 240 12.56 9.63 30.56
CA LYS A 240 11.96 9.20 31.84
C LYS A 240 11.78 10.39 32.78
N ASP A 241 12.79 11.26 32.85
CA ASP A 241 12.77 12.44 33.72
C ASP A 241 11.77 13.51 33.26
N GLN A 242 11.42 13.53 31.96
CA GLN A 242 10.35 14.39 31.42
C GLN A 242 8.95 13.81 31.62
N THR A 243 8.79 12.47 31.66
CA THR A 243 7.49 11.84 31.96
C THR A 243 7.09 11.96 33.43
N ASP A 244 8.05 12.08 34.35
CA ASP A 244 7.78 12.17 35.80
C ASP A 244 7.40 13.58 36.28
N LYS A 245 7.35 14.59 35.38
CA LYS A 245 6.99 15.98 35.73
C LYS A 245 5.64 16.45 35.20
N ASP A 246 4.96 15.67 34.36
CA ASP A 246 3.62 15.99 33.87
C ASP A 246 2.59 14.96 34.38
N ASP A 247 2.62 14.76 35.70
CA ASP A 247 1.76 13.83 36.42
C ASP A 247 0.41 14.50 36.74
N THR A 248 -0.37 14.81 35.69
CA THR A 248 -1.81 15.09 35.81
C THR A 248 -2.65 14.42 34.71
N VAL A 249 -2.42 13.12 34.46
CA VAL A 249 -3.51 12.26 33.96
C VAL A 249 -3.51 10.94 34.73
N LYS A 250 -4.10 10.99 35.94
CA LYS A 250 -4.67 9.80 36.57
C LYS A 250 -5.73 9.22 35.64
N GLY A 251 -5.41 8.06 35.07
CA GLY A 251 -6.37 7.26 34.33
C GLY A 251 -5.69 6.31 33.37
N VAL A 252 -5.25 5.17 33.90
CA VAL A 252 -5.21 3.91 33.17
C VAL A 252 -6.58 3.72 32.53
N LYS A 253 -6.73 4.18 31.28
CA LYS A 253 -7.86 3.89 30.41
C LYS A 253 -7.38 2.85 29.42
N THR A 254 -7.50 1.61 29.87
CA THR A 254 -7.80 0.41 29.08
C THR A 254 -6.95 0.19 27.83
N GLU A 255 -5.99 -0.73 27.93
CA GLU A 255 -5.34 -1.42 26.81
C GLU A 255 -6.31 -2.36 26.05
N SER A 256 -7.59 -1.99 25.90
CA SER A 256 -8.64 -2.84 25.29
C SER A 256 -8.68 -2.79 23.76
N ASP A 257 -7.95 -1.86 23.13
CA ASP A 257 -8.08 -1.58 21.69
C ASP A 257 -6.78 -1.84 20.88
N LEU A 258 -5.73 -2.36 21.52
CA LEU A 258 -4.52 -2.79 20.83
C LEU A 258 -4.77 -4.18 20.26
N GLN A 259 -4.68 -4.32 18.94
CA GLN A 259 -4.80 -5.63 18.30
C GLN A 259 -3.42 -6.26 18.19
N GLU A 260 -3.24 -7.39 18.85
CA GLU A 260 -2.10 -8.27 18.66
C GLU A 260 -2.29 -9.15 17.43
N ILE A 261 -1.27 -9.22 16.59
CA ILE A 261 -1.26 -10.04 15.38
C ILE A 261 -0.13 -11.04 15.51
N ASP A 262 -0.55 -12.29 15.71
CA ASP A 262 0.32 -13.45 15.71
C ASP A 262 0.88 -13.68 14.31
N VAL A 263 2.19 -13.47 14.15
CA VAL A 263 2.88 -13.57 12.86
C VAL A 263 2.70 -14.94 12.24
N ASN A 264 2.66 -16.01 13.06
CA ASN A 264 2.55 -17.38 12.57
C ASN A 264 1.19 -17.66 11.91
N LYS A 265 0.15 -16.90 12.29
CA LYS A 265 -1.21 -17.02 11.74
C LYS A 265 -1.43 -16.18 10.47
N VAL A 266 -0.50 -15.29 10.12
CA VAL A 266 -0.61 -14.50 8.89
C VAL A 266 -0.33 -15.41 7.68
N PRO A 267 -1.25 -15.53 6.71
CA PRO A 267 -1.03 -16.34 5.51
C PRO A 267 0.22 -15.93 4.74
N ARG A 268 0.96 -16.92 4.21
CA ARG A 268 2.11 -16.66 3.35
C ARG A 268 1.66 -16.46 1.90
N PRO A 269 2.17 -15.43 1.19
CA PRO A 269 1.86 -15.27 -0.21
C PRO A 269 2.41 -16.44 -1.02
N LYS A 270 1.59 -16.97 -1.95
CA LYS A 270 2.03 -18.00 -2.89
C LYS A 270 2.82 -17.33 -4.02
N LYS A 271 4.16 -17.33 -3.95
CA LYS A 271 4.99 -17.04 -5.14
C LYS A 271 4.73 -18.16 -6.14
N SER A 272 4.45 -17.83 -7.40
CA SER A 272 4.24 -18.86 -8.42
C SER A 272 5.56 -19.58 -8.68
N SER A 273 5.82 -20.66 -7.93
CA SER A 273 6.87 -21.60 -8.29
C SER A 273 6.51 -22.20 -9.64
N GLU A 274 7.54 -22.36 -10.49
CA GLU A 274 7.40 -23.02 -11.78
C GLU A 274 6.68 -24.35 -11.58
N LYS A 275 5.48 -24.46 -12.15
CA LYS A 275 4.72 -25.71 -12.13
C LYS A 275 5.54 -26.74 -12.90
N THR A 276 6.06 -27.73 -12.19
CA THR A 276 6.30 -29.05 -12.77
C THR A 276 4.99 -29.49 -13.45
N VAL A 277 5.06 -29.67 -14.76
CA VAL A 277 3.91 -29.90 -15.63
C VAL A 277 3.34 -31.29 -15.36
N ALA A 278 2.44 -31.40 -14.38
CA ALA A 278 1.51 -32.51 -14.32
C ALA A 278 0.37 -32.23 -15.31
N LYS A 279 0.38 -32.93 -16.45
CA LYS A 279 -0.67 -32.92 -17.47
C LYS A 279 -2.02 -33.24 -16.84
N SER A 280 -2.86 -32.24 -16.61
CA SER A 280 -4.31 -32.43 -16.51
C SER A 280 -5.02 -31.52 -17.52
N LYS A 281 -5.76 -32.15 -18.43
CA LYS A 281 -6.55 -31.50 -19.47
C LYS A 281 -7.66 -30.67 -18.81
N ARG A 282 -7.64 -29.33 -18.95
CA ARG A 282 -8.82 -28.48 -18.71
C ARG A 282 -8.97 -27.42 -19.81
N LYS A 283 -10.22 -27.23 -20.22
CA LYS A 283 -10.75 -26.43 -21.36
C LYS A 283 -10.31 -24.96 -21.34
N PRO A 284 -10.33 -24.24 -22.48
CA PRO A 284 -9.78 -22.89 -22.58
C PRO A 284 -10.66 -21.89 -21.82
N GLY A 285 -10.21 -21.49 -20.64
CA GLY A 285 -10.78 -20.40 -19.88
C GLY A 285 -10.30 -19.06 -20.46
N ARG A 286 -11.28 -18.25 -20.87
CA ARG A 286 -11.21 -16.83 -21.26
C ARG A 286 -10.06 -16.09 -20.55
N SER A 287 -9.20 -15.42 -21.31
CA SER A 287 -8.06 -14.65 -20.82
C SER A 287 -8.45 -13.75 -19.63
N LYS A 288 -7.95 -14.07 -18.44
CA LYS A 288 -8.06 -13.16 -17.29
C LYS A 288 -7.30 -11.88 -17.65
N LYS A 289 -7.97 -10.73 -17.49
CA LYS A 289 -7.39 -9.39 -17.63
C LYS A 289 -6.11 -9.30 -16.77
N VAL A 290 -5.05 -8.74 -17.34
CA VAL A 290 -3.65 -8.82 -16.84
C VAL A 290 -3.33 -7.75 -15.77
N LEU A 291 -4.33 -7.11 -15.15
CA LEU A 291 -4.11 -5.91 -14.30
C LEU A 291 -5.03 -5.83 -13.08
N SER A 292 -5.17 -6.88 -12.27
CA SER A 292 -5.74 -6.72 -10.93
C SER A 292 -4.61 -6.46 -9.93
N GLU A 293 -4.41 -5.21 -9.53
CA GLU A 293 -3.54 -4.81 -8.40
C GLU A 293 -4.20 -5.08 -7.03
N GLU A 294 -5.10 -6.07 -6.98
CA GLU A 294 -5.79 -6.49 -5.77
C GLU A 294 -4.93 -7.51 -5.04
N PHE A 295 -4.54 -7.20 -3.82
CA PHE A 295 -3.89 -8.16 -2.93
C PHE A 295 -4.99 -8.94 -2.21
N GLU A 296 -5.22 -10.19 -2.62
CA GLU A 296 -6.08 -11.13 -1.90
C GLU A 296 -5.24 -11.89 -0.87
N ILE A 297 -5.31 -11.47 0.39
CA ILE A 297 -4.91 -12.32 1.50
C ILE A 297 -6.06 -13.32 1.69
N GLU A 298 -5.89 -14.56 1.21
CA GLU A 298 -6.82 -15.67 1.47
C GLU A 298 -6.87 -15.92 2.99
N GLU A 299 -7.97 -15.54 3.64
CA GLU A 299 -8.23 -15.82 5.06
C GLU A 299 -9.06 -17.12 5.18
N ASP A 300 -8.68 -18.02 6.08
CA ASP A 300 -9.48 -19.21 6.39
C ASP A 300 -10.75 -18.81 7.16
N GLU A 301 -11.93 -19.19 6.65
CA GLU A 301 -13.24 -18.87 7.27
C GLU A 301 -13.41 -19.47 8.67
N SER A 302 -12.56 -20.44 9.06
CA SER A 302 -12.59 -21.08 10.38
C SER A 302 -12.13 -20.20 11.55
N MET A 303 -11.60 -19.00 11.28
CA MET A 303 -11.16 -18.07 12.34
C MET A 303 -12.29 -17.18 12.91
N TYR A 304 -13.50 -17.24 12.36
CA TYR A 304 -14.62 -16.36 12.77
C TYR A 304 -15.78 -17.11 13.43
N GLU A 305 -15.51 -18.17 14.20
CA GLU A 305 -16.55 -18.77 15.04
C GLU A 305 -16.92 -17.81 16.18
N THR A 306 -17.81 -16.88 15.87
CA THR A 306 -18.70 -16.26 16.85
C THR A 306 -20.07 -16.86 16.63
N ASN A 307 -20.60 -17.48 17.69
CA ASN A 307 -21.89 -18.16 17.73
C ASN A 307 -23.02 -17.23 17.27
N ILE A 308 -23.42 -17.33 16.00
CA ILE A 308 -24.69 -16.82 15.52
C ILE A 308 -25.62 -18.02 15.41
N SER A 309 -26.57 -18.09 16.34
CA SER A 309 -27.68 -19.04 16.32
C SER A 309 -28.41 -18.99 14.98
N ASN A 310 -28.41 -20.10 14.26
CA ASN A 310 -29.24 -20.32 13.08
C ASN A 310 -30.71 -20.07 13.39
N GLN A 311 -31.27 -18.99 12.85
CA GLN A 311 -32.71 -18.89 12.64
C GLN A 311 -33.02 -19.13 11.16
N ASN A 312 -33.82 -20.17 10.96
CA ASN A 312 -34.33 -20.68 9.70
C ASN A 312 -34.96 -19.58 8.82
N VAL A 313 -34.50 -19.44 7.58
CA VAL A 313 -35.28 -18.83 6.50
C VAL A 313 -35.23 -19.73 5.27
N ALA A 314 -36.41 -20.19 4.86
CA ALA A 314 -36.66 -21.12 3.76
C ALA A 314 -36.24 -20.59 2.37
N PRO A 315 -35.97 -21.47 1.38
CA PRO A 315 -35.46 -21.08 0.08
C PRO A 315 -36.58 -20.53 -0.81
N LYS A 316 -36.39 -19.35 -1.41
CA LYS A 316 -37.26 -18.86 -2.49
C LYS A 316 -36.57 -18.92 -3.85
N HIS A 317 -37.23 -19.67 -4.73
CA HIS A 317 -36.90 -19.91 -6.13
C HIS A 317 -36.67 -18.65 -6.97
N SER A 318 -35.80 -18.83 -7.95
CA SER A 318 -35.43 -17.94 -9.04
C SER A 318 -36.62 -17.45 -9.89
N LYS A 319 -36.58 -16.17 -10.28
CA LYS A 319 -37.25 -15.67 -11.49
C LYS A 319 -36.27 -14.87 -12.34
N LYS A 320 -35.89 -15.47 -13.48
CA LYS A 320 -35.24 -14.79 -14.61
C LYS A 320 -36.10 -13.60 -15.05
N ARG A 321 -35.51 -12.41 -15.16
CA ARG A 321 -36.10 -11.28 -15.88
C ARG A 321 -35.09 -10.74 -16.90
N GLY A 322 -35.60 -10.52 -18.11
CA GLY A 322 -34.85 -10.51 -19.37
C GLY A 322 -33.98 -9.29 -19.63
N LYS A 323 -33.00 -9.51 -20.51
CA LYS A 323 -32.15 -8.50 -21.14
C LYS A 323 -33.00 -7.50 -21.92
N ARG A 324 -32.91 -6.21 -21.56
CA ARG A 324 -33.23 -5.11 -22.48
C ARG A 324 -31.96 -4.64 -23.17
N LYS A 325 -31.90 -4.79 -24.49
CA LYS A 325 -30.92 -4.12 -25.37
C LYS A 325 -31.14 -2.61 -25.27
N LYS A 326 -30.07 -1.83 -25.11
CA LYS A 326 -30.07 -0.39 -25.42
C LYS A 326 -29.30 -0.18 -26.71
N GLU A 327 -29.96 0.45 -27.67
CA GLU A 327 -29.40 0.95 -28.94
C GLU A 327 -28.53 2.19 -28.72
N PRO A 328 -27.60 2.52 -29.65
CA PRO A 328 -26.59 3.55 -29.45
C PRO A 328 -27.17 4.95 -29.67
N LYS A 329 -26.79 5.90 -28.81
CA LYS A 329 -27.02 7.33 -29.05
C LYS A 329 -25.77 7.98 -29.65
N LYS A 330 -26.03 8.81 -30.66
CA LYS A 330 -25.09 9.61 -31.44
C LYS A 330 -24.32 10.64 -30.59
N SER A 331 -23.14 10.95 -31.10
CA SER A 331 -22.14 11.94 -30.70
C SER A 331 -22.68 13.36 -30.44
N SER A 332 -22.26 13.95 -29.33
CA SER A 332 -22.11 15.40 -29.15
C SER A 332 -20.76 15.67 -28.52
N ASP A 333 -19.98 16.57 -29.12
CA ASP A 333 -18.66 17.01 -28.66
C ASP A 333 -18.68 17.41 -27.18
N GLY A 334 -17.86 16.72 -26.38
CA GLY A 334 -17.68 16.93 -24.96
C GLY A 334 -16.40 16.24 -24.50
N GLU A 335 -15.66 16.93 -23.63
CA GLU A 335 -14.28 16.68 -23.18
C GLU A 335 -13.81 15.21 -23.16
N ILE A 336 -12.62 14.99 -23.74
CA ILE A 336 -11.97 13.68 -23.77
C ILE A 336 -11.60 13.27 -22.34
N ASN A 337 -12.30 12.29 -21.80
CA ASN A 337 -11.94 11.65 -20.54
C ASN A 337 -10.77 10.68 -20.76
N PHE A 338 -9.56 11.15 -20.47
CA PHE A 338 -8.31 10.40 -20.57
C PHE A 338 -8.20 9.19 -19.63
N ASN A 339 -9.14 9.03 -18.68
CA ASN A 339 -9.23 7.87 -17.78
C ASN A 339 -10.15 6.76 -18.30
N SER A 340 -10.83 6.92 -19.44
CA SER A 340 -11.78 5.92 -19.93
C SER A 340 -11.12 4.73 -20.66
N GLU A 341 -11.63 3.51 -20.44
CA GLU A 341 -11.21 2.28 -21.16
C GLU A 341 -11.27 2.44 -22.69
N GLU A 342 -12.18 3.30 -23.20
CA GLU A 342 -12.31 3.61 -24.64
C GLU A 342 -11.09 4.38 -25.19
N TYR A 343 -10.52 5.30 -24.42
CA TYR A 343 -9.30 6.01 -24.79
C TYR A 343 -8.09 5.06 -24.79
N HIS A 344 -8.03 4.15 -23.83
CA HIS A 344 -6.95 3.17 -23.69
C HIS A 344 -6.98 2.06 -24.74
N LYS A 345 -8.15 1.67 -25.25
CA LYS A 345 -8.23 0.68 -26.36
C LYS A 345 -7.76 1.23 -27.69
N LYS A 346 -7.99 2.52 -27.96
CA LYS A 346 -7.58 3.17 -29.22
C LYS A 346 -6.06 3.25 -29.42
N GLN A 347 -5.29 3.35 -28.33
CA GLN A 347 -3.83 3.44 -28.41
C GLN A 347 -3.12 2.10 -28.69
N HIS A 348 -3.83 0.98 -28.64
CA HIS A 348 -3.28 -0.36 -28.92
C HIS A 348 -3.86 -1.03 -30.18
N SER A 349 -4.56 -0.25 -31.01
CA SER A 349 -5.11 -0.71 -32.31
C SER A 349 -4.44 -0.05 -33.52
N LEU A 350 -3.27 0.57 -33.36
CA LEU A 350 -2.42 1.04 -34.46
C LEU A 350 -1.03 0.44 -34.36
#